data_AF-A0A1Z8A0W6-F1
#
_entry.id   AF-A0A1Z8A0W6-F1
#
_cell.length_a   1.000
_cell.length_b   1.000
_cell.length_c   1.000
_cell.angle_alpha   90.00
_cell.angle_beta   90.00
_cell.angle_gamma   90.00
#
_symmetry.space_group_name_H-M   'P 1'
#
loop_
_entity.id
_entity.type
_entity.pdbx_description
1 polymer ?
#
loop_
_entity_poly.entity_id
_entity_poly.type
_entity_poly.pdbx_seq_one_letter_code
_entity_poly.pdbx_strand_id
1 'polypeptide(L)'
;MGLPPRAYYSLFEAAVRWDCSLSDIAGWASVGRFDIVIGIGPTQCGEALLAGFVTVSVADILPMFRRNGTGPSHGHLRRIRGIGAQDWSVVTEPANGITTTLEDLVIMADQVRRFEEECNLLQRPAAHIGSSAKYDWDGMYLALIQRVHDQGVPSTQAAWVGEMQKWFIARSKTGEVPDERTIRRRLNPIWKALRDPC
;
A
#
# COMPACT_ATOMS: atom_id res chain seq x y z
N MET A 1 -8.04 30.24 -3.04
CA MET A 1 -8.83 29.50 -2.03
C MET A 1 -8.56 28.02 -2.22
N GLY A 2 -8.14 27.32 -1.15
CA GLY A 2 -7.96 25.86 -1.22
C GLY A 2 -9.31 25.18 -1.18
N LEU A 3 -9.53 24.21 -2.07
CA LEU A 3 -10.71 23.35 -2.01
C LEU A 3 -10.64 22.46 -0.76
N PRO A 4 -11.79 22.03 -0.21
CA PRO A 4 -11.81 21.07 0.89
C PRO A 4 -11.11 19.74 0.48
N PRO A 5 -10.60 18.99 1.47
CA PRO A 5 -9.97 17.71 1.20
C PRO A 5 -10.95 16.72 0.58
N ARG A 6 -10.40 15.76 -0.17
CA ARG A 6 -11.17 14.72 -0.83
C ARG A 6 -11.98 13.89 0.18
N ALA A 7 -13.24 13.61 -0.13
CA ALA A 7 -14.16 12.88 0.76
C ALA A 7 -13.99 11.34 0.66
N TYR A 8 -13.73 10.83 -0.54
CA TYR A 8 -13.59 9.40 -0.82
C TYR A 8 -12.71 9.17 -2.06
N TYR A 9 -12.25 7.93 -2.21
CA TYR A 9 -11.50 7.44 -3.37
C TYR A 9 -12.26 6.27 -3.99
N SER A 10 -12.36 6.21 -5.31
CA SER A 10 -12.85 4.98 -5.95
C SER A 10 -11.89 3.81 -5.70
N LEU A 11 -12.37 2.58 -5.87
CA LEU A 11 -11.48 1.42 -5.74
C LEU A 11 -10.29 1.48 -6.72
N PHE A 12 -10.52 2.01 -7.92
CA PHE A 12 -9.47 2.19 -8.94
C PHE A 12 -8.43 3.22 -8.52
N GLU A 13 -8.86 4.35 -7.94
CA GLU A 13 -7.94 5.37 -7.45
C GLU A 13 -7.10 4.85 -6.28
N ALA A 14 -7.72 4.11 -5.36
CA ALA A 14 -7.01 3.47 -4.26
C ALA A 14 -6.01 2.42 -4.76
N ALA A 15 -6.39 1.62 -5.76
CA ALA A 15 -5.53 0.60 -6.37
C ALA A 15 -4.25 1.21 -6.97
N VAL A 16 -4.41 2.27 -7.77
CA VAL A 16 -3.28 3.01 -8.36
C VAL A 16 -2.43 3.66 -7.26
N ARG A 17 -3.08 4.25 -6.26
CA ARG A 17 -2.40 4.94 -5.16
C ARG A 17 -1.55 4.02 -4.29
N TRP A 18 -1.98 2.78 -4.12
CA TRP A 18 -1.28 1.78 -3.31
C TRP A 18 -0.47 0.77 -4.15
N ASP A 19 -0.39 0.96 -5.47
CA ASP A 19 0.27 0.05 -6.41
C ASP A 19 -0.14 -1.42 -6.21
N CYS A 20 -1.46 -1.66 -6.14
CA CYS A 20 -2.02 -2.99 -5.88
C CYS A 20 -3.19 -3.32 -6.83
N SER A 21 -3.62 -4.58 -6.84
CA SER A 21 -4.79 -4.99 -7.62
C SER A 21 -6.09 -4.76 -6.85
N LEU A 22 -7.21 -4.62 -7.58
CA LEU A 22 -8.54 -4.58 -6.96
C LEU A 22 -8.84 -5.85 -6.13
N SER A 23 -8.27 -6.99 -6.51
CA SER A 23 -8.36 -8.23 -5.73
C SER A 23 -7.69 -8.13 -4.37
N ASP A 24 -6.58 -7.40 -4.26
CA ASP A 24 -5.90 -7.15 -2.98
C ASP A 24 -6.76 -6.26 -2.08
N ILE A 25 -7.33 -5.19 -2.65
CA ILE A 25 -8.27 -4.30 -1.96
C ILE A 25 -9.47 -5.07 -1.40
N ALA A 26 -10.12 -5.90 -2.22
CA ALA A 26 -11.24 -6.73 -1.76
C ALA A 26 -10.80 -7.71 -0.66
N GLY A 27 -9.60 -8.29 -0.79
CA GLY A 27 -9.00 -9.14 0.24
C GLY A 27 -8.86 -8.41 1.59
N TRP A 28 -8.23 -7.24 1.61
CA TRP A 28 -8.06 -6.45 2.83
C TRP A 28 -9.39 -5.97 3.43
N ALA A 29 -10.33 -5.55 2.59
CA ALA A 29 -11.67 -5.18 3.04
C ALA A 29 -12.41 -6.37 3.66
N SER A 30 -12.30 -7.57 3.07
CA SER A 30 -12.96 -8.78 3.58
C SER A 30 -12.48 -9.21 4.97
N VAL A 31 -11.26 -8.83 5.36
CA VAL A 31 -10.69 -9.09 6.70
C VAL A 31 -10.74 -7.87 7.61
N GLY A 32 -11.51 -6.84 7.23
CA GLY A 32 -11.83 -5.69 8.08
C GLY A 32 -10.73 -4.64 8.21
N ARG A 33 -9.79 -4.55 7.26
CA ARG A 33 -8.78 -3.47 7.26
C ARG A 33 -9.40 -2.09 7.02
N PHE A 34 -10.47 -2.06 6.22
CA PHE A 34 -11.30 -0.88 5.94
C PHE A 34 -12.63 -1.35 5.33
N ASP A 35 -13.61 -0.45 5.34
CA ASP A 35 -14.89 -0.68 4.69
C ASP A 35 -14.88 -0.23 3.23
N ILE A 36 -15.50 -1.02 2.36
CA ILE A 36 -15.93 -0.56 1.03
C ILE A 36 -17.34 -0.02 1.17
N VAL A 37 -17.61 1.12 0.53
CA VAL A 37 -18.83 1.90 0.67
C VAL A 37 -19.45 2.15 -0.69
N ILE A 38 -20.78 2.24 -0.73
CA ILE A 38 -21.58 2.65 -1.89
C ILE A 38 -22.59 3.72 -1.46
N GLY A 39 -22.90 4.65 -2.36
CA GLY A 39 -24.00 5.59 -2.18
C GLY A 39 -25.32 5.01 -2.70
N ILE A 40 -26.36 5.00 -1.88
CA ILE A 40 -27.67 4.47 -2.23
C ILE A 40 -28.78 5.51 -2.03
N GLY A 41 -29.83 5.41 -2.85
CA GLY A 41 -31.12 6.04 -2.53
C GLY A 41 -31.82 5.30 -1.37
N PRO A 42 -33.03 5.76 -0.99
CA PRO A 42 -33.85 5.06 0.00
C PRO A 42 -34.07 3.60 -0.36
N THR A 43 -33.56 2.69 0.48
CA THR A 43 -33.57 1.24 0.27
C THR A 43 -34.14 0.56 1.50
N GLN A 44 -35.14 -0.30 1.31
CA GLN A 44 -35.78 -1.00 2.42
C GLN A 44 -34.90 -2.18 2.87
N CYS A 45 -34.67 -2.28 4.17
CA CYS A 45 -33.96 -3.38 4.81
C CYS A 45 -34.77 -3.87 6.03
N GLY A 46 -35.66 -4.84 5.81
CA GLY A 46 -36.60 -5.27 6.83
C GLY A 46 -37.60 -4.14 7.12
N GLU A 47 -37.63 -3.65 8.37
CA GLU A 47 -38.46 -2.50 8.75
C GLU A 47 -37.73 -1.15 8.61
N ALA A 48 -36.42 -1.16 8.43
CA ALA A 48 -35.61 0.04 8.32
C ALA A 48 -35.51 0.54 6.87
N LEU A 49 -35.38 1.86 6.72
CA LEU A 49 -35.09 2.52 5.45
C LEU A 49 -33.69 3.13 5.54
N LEU A 50 -32.76 2.64 4.72
CA LEU A 50 -31.39 3.14 4.66
C LEU A 50 -31.18 3.98 3.40
N ALA A 51 -30.39 5.05 3.51
CA ALA A 51 -30.05 5.93 2.39
C ALA A 51 -28.69 6.59 2.62
N GLY A 52 -28.10 7.13 1.56
CA GLY A 52 -26.78 7.74 1.59
C GLY A 52 -25.66 6.70 1.50
N PHE A 53 -24.52 6.96 2.12
CA PHE A 53 -23.41 6.03 2.12
C PHE A 53 -23.65 4.86 3.08
N VAL A 54 -23.44 3.64 2.59
CA VAL A 54 -23.54 2.40 3.36
C VAL A 54 -22.34 1.50 3.08
N THR A 55 -21.90 0.76 4.08
CA THR A 55 -20.87 -0.28 3.93
C THR A 55 -21.45 -1.48 3.19
N VAL A 56 -20.69 -1.99 2.23
CA VAL A 56 -21.08 -3.14 1.39
C VAL A 56 -20.52 -4.44 1.94
N SER A 57 -21.27 -5.53 1.81
CA SER A 57 -20.73 -6.85 2.10
C SER A 57 -19.80 -7.29 0.98
N VAL A 58 -18.49 -7.30 1.24
CA VAL A 58 -17.48 -7.73 0.25
C VAL A 58 -17.75 -9.17 -0.22
N ALA A 59 -18.28 -10.03 0.65
CA ALA A 59 -18.64 -11.40 0.30
C ALA A 59 -19.68 -11.48 -0.84
N ASP A 60 -20.61 -10.51 -0.92
CA ASP A 60 -21.66 -10.49 -1.94
C ASP A 60 -21.09 -10.11 -3.34
N ILE A 61 -19.98 -9.38 -3.36
CA ILE A 61 -19.34 -8.85 -4.59
C ILE A 61 -17.96 -9.45 -4.87
N LEU A 62 -17.48 -10.37 -4.03
CA LEU A 62 -16.15 -10.99 -4.16
C LEU A 62 -15.88 -11.59 -5.56
N PRO A 63 -16.88 -12.22 -6.25
CA PRO A 63 -16.67 -12.72 -7.61
C PRO A 63 -16.28 -11.66 -8.64
N MET A 64 -16.61 -10.38 -8.43
CA MET A 64 -16.24 -9.26 -9.32
C MET A 64 -14.73 -9.02 -9.29
N PHE A 65 -14.05 -9.38 -8.20
CA PHE A 65 -12.63 -9.09 -7.97
C PHE A 65 -11.69 -10.21 -8.43
N ARG A 66 -12.06 -10.99 -9.45
CA ARG A 66 -11.18 -12.06 -9.98
C ARG A 66 -9.93 -11.47 -10.64
N ARG A 67 -8.75 -11.93 -10.23
CA ARG A 67 -7.44 -11.44 -10.74
C ARG A 67 -7.25 -11.56 -12.25
N ASN A 68 -7.90 -12.53 -12.88
CA ASN A 68 -7.81 -12.77 -14.32
C ASN A 68 -8.81 -11.94 -15.15
N GLY A 69 -9.56 -11.02 -14.52
CA GLY A 69 -10.53 -10.16 -15.20
C GLY A 69 -11.81 -10.86 -15.67
N THR A 70 -12.01 -12.15 -15.35
CA THR A 70 -13.22 -12.92 -15.75
C THR A 70 -14.37 -12.81 -14.75
N GLY A 71 -14.33 -11.80 -13.87
CA GLY A 71 -15.42 -11.51 -12.95
C GLY A 71 -16.65 -10.99 -13.70
N PRO A 72 -17.86 -11.16 -13.15
CA PRO A 72 -19.01 -10.44 -13.67
C PRO A 72 -18.77 -8.93 -13.55
N SER A 73 -19.25 -8.16 -14.52
CA SER A 73 -19.14 -6.69 -14.50
C SER A 73 -20.06 -6.04 -13.47
N HIS A 74 -21.05 -6.78 -12.96
CA HIS A 74 -22.04 -6.32 -12.00
C HIS A 74 -22.14 -7.33 -10.85
N GLY A 75 -22.40 -6.83 -9.64
CA GLY A 75 -22.69 -7.61 -8.46
C GLY A 75 -24.04 -7.23 -7.85
N HIS A 76 -24.49 -8.04 -6.90
CA HIS A 76 -25.74 -7.80 -6.19
C HIS A 76 -25.49 -7.76 -4.68
N LEU A 77 -25.68 -6.59 -4.08
CA LEU A 77 -25.58 -6.39 -2.65
C LEU A 77 -26.87 -6.86 -1.99
N ARG A 78 -26.79 -7.97 -1.27
CA ARG A 78 -27.90 -8.54 -0.49
C ARG A 78 -27.87 -8.05 0.94
N ARG A 79 -26.69 -7.68 1.43
CA ARG A 79 -26.49 -7.13 2.77
C ARG A 79 -25.71 -5.83 2.70
N ILE A 80 -26.22 -4.84 3.42
CA ILE A 80 -25.57 -3.55 3.61
C ILE A 80 -25.55 -3.24 5.09
N ARG A 81 -24.68 -2.32 5.48
CA ARG A 81 -24.57 -1.85 6.85
C ARG A 81 -24.51 -0.33 6.85
N GLY A 82 -25.35 0.32 7.66
CA GLY A 82 -25.28 1.76 7.82
C GLY A 82 -23.93 2.20 8.37
N ILE A 83 -23.46 3.41 8.02
CA ILE A 83 -22.20 3.94 8.58
C ILE A 83 -22.30 3.99 10.11
N GLY A 84 -21.33 3.38 10.79
CA GLY A 84 -21.27 3.31 12.26
C GLY A 84 -22.16 2.25 12.90
N ALA A 85 -23.02 1.57 12.13
CA ALA A 85 -23.75 0.40 12.62
C ALA A 85 -22.80 -0.80 12.74
N GLN A 86 -23.09 -1.71 13.68
CA GLN A 86 -22.36 -2.97 13.80
C GLN A 86 -22.99 -4.07 12.96
N ASP A 87 -24.32 -4.11 12.91
CA ASP A 87 -25.07 -5.21 12.33
C ASP A 87 -25.34 -5.03 10.84
N TRP A 88 -25.24 -6.14 10.11
CA TRP A 88 -25.64 -6.21 8.70
C TRP A 88 -27.16 -6.25 8.58
N SER A 89 -27.69 -5.44 7.68
CA SER A 89 -29.10 -5.43 7.31
C SER A 89 -29.30 -6.09 5.95
N VAL A 90 -30.27 -6.98 5.85
CA VAL A 90 -30.63 -7.63 4.59
C VAL A 90 -31.49 -6.68 3.78
N VAL A 91 -31.13 -6.45 2.51
CA VAL A 91 -31.91 -5.66 1.56
C VAL A 91 -33.17 -6.45 1.21
N THR A 92 -34.34 -5.88 1.49
CA THR A 92 -35.65 -6.49 1.19
C THR A 92 -36.26 -5.91 -0.07
N GLU A 93 -36.08 -4.60 -0.31
CA GLU A 93 -36.43 -3.97 -1.58
C GLU A 93 -35.27 -3.11 -2.09
N PRO A 94 -34.76 -3.37 -3.30
CA PRO A 94 -35.24 -4.36 -4.29
C PRO A 94 -34.99 -5.83 -3.87
N ALA A 95 -35.94 -6.72 -4.18
CA ALA A 95 -35.88 -8.16 -3.82
C ALA A 95 -34.62 -8.90 -4.33
N ASN A 96 -33.99 -8.42 -5.41
CA ASN A 96 -32.75 -8.97 -5.95
C ASN A 96 -31.47 -8.37 -5.35
N GLY A 97 -31.60 -7.51 -4.34
CA GLY A 97 -30.50 -6.70 -3.83
C GLY A 97 -30.15 -5.55 -4.76
N ILE A 98 -29.22 -4.71 -4.31
CA ILE A 98 -28.79 -3.53 -5.04
C ILE A 98 -27.78 -3.97 -6.09
N THR A 99 -28.08 -3.74 -7.37
CA THR A 99 -27.12 -3.94 -8.45
C THR A 99 -26.04 -2.88 -8.36
N THR A 100 -24.77 -3.29 -8.41
CA THR A 100 -23.61 -2.39 -8.31
C THR A 100 -22.55 -2.79 -9.34
N THR A 101 -21.79 -1.80 -9.81
CA THR A 101 -20.54 -2.03 -10.55
C THR A 101 -19.33 -1.65 -9.68
N LEU A 102 -18.10 -1.87 -10.16
CA LEU A 102 -16.90 -1.50 -9.41
C LEU A 102 -16.72 0.02 -9.33
N GLU A 103 -17.27 0.76 -10.28
CA GLU A 103 -17.22 2.22 -10.37
C GLU A 103 -18.07 2.91 -9.29
N ASP A 104 -19.10 2.23 -8.79
CA ASP A 104 -19.97 2.73 -7.72
C ASP A 104 -19.31 2.62 -6.33
N LEU A 105 -18.23 1.82 -6.22
CA LEU A 105 -17.60 1.46 -4.97
C LEU A 105 -16.45 2.39 -4.61
N VAL A 106 -16.44 2.80 -3.35
CA VAL A 106 -15.46 3.75 -2.83
C VAL A 106 -14.92 3.33 -1.47
N ILE A 107 -13.79 3.93 -1.08
CA ILE A 107 -13.25 3.89 0.27
C ILE A 107 -13.26 5.32 0.81
N MET A 108 -13.82 5.52 2.00
CA MET A 108 -13.86 6.83 2.63
C MET A 108 -12.44 7.34 2.92
N ALA A 109 -12.20 8.63 2.73
CA ALA A 109 -10.84 9.18 2.74
C ALA A 109 -10.15 9.07 4.11
N ASP A 110 -10.90 9.06 5.21
CA ASP A 110 -10.40 8.77 6.55
C ASP A 110 -9.89 7.33 6.69
N GLN A 111 -10.61 6.35 6.13
CA GLN A 111 -10.21 4.95 6.12
C GLN A 111 -8.95 4.74 5.28
N VAL A 112 -8.85 5.42 4.12
CA VAL A 112 -7.64 5.43 3.28
C VAL A 112 -6.44 5.95 4.05
N ARG A 113 -6.55 7.12 4.69
CA ARG A 113 -5.45 7.70 5.48
C ARG A 113 -5.02 6.80 6.63
N ARG A 114 -5.98 6.26 7.38
CA ARG A 114 -5.69 5.33 8.48
C ARG A 114 -4.99 4.06 7.99
N PHE A 115 -5.45 3.47 6.89
CA PHE A 115 -4.79 2.31 6.30
C PHE A 115 -3.37 2.64 5.83
N GLU A 116 -3.16 3.80 5.21
CA GLU A 116 -1.86 4.28 4.79
C GLU A 116 -0.89 4.50 5.94
N GLU A 117 -1.37 5.03 7.07
CA GLU A 117 -0.60 5.19 8.30
C GLU A 117 -0.23 3.84 8.91
N GLU A 118 -1.19 2.92 9.04
CA GLU A 118 -0.96 1.57 9.59
C GLU A 118 0.03 0.75 8.75
N CYS A 119 -0.08 0.84 7.43
CA CYS A 119 0.78 0.12 6.48
C CYS A 119 2.04 0.92 6.11
N ASN A 120 2.19 2.14 6.64
CA ASN A 120 3.31 3.03 6.38
C ASN A 120 3.55 3.32 4.88
N LEU A 121 2.47 3.41 4.09
CA LEU A 121 2.51 3.53 2.61
C LEU A 121 2.98 4.92 2.12
N LEU A 122 2.91 5.94 2.98
CA LEU A 122 3.34 7.30 2.67
C LEU A 122 4.79 7.60 3.03
N GLN A 123 5.43 6.72 3.81
CA GLN A 123 6.88 6.68 3.77
C GLN A 123 7.27 6.14 2.39
N ARG A 124 8.14 6.86 1.68
CA ARG A 124 8.71 6.42 0.40
C ARG A 124 8.93 4.90 0.47
N PRO A 125 8.40 4.11 -0.48
CA PRO A 125 8.54 2.66 -0.43
C PRO A 125 9.99 2.35 -0.16
N ALA A 126 10.28 1.66 0.94
CA ALA A 126 11.46 0.82 0.95
C ALA A 126 11.26 -0.08 -0.27
N ALA A 127 12.08 0.11 -1.29
CA ALA A 127 12.10 -0.77 -2.43
C ALA A 127 12.10 -2.21 -1.88
N HIS A 128 11.30 -3.08 -2.50
CA HIS A 128 11.18 -4.52 -2.22
C HIS A 128 9.94 -4.95 -1.41
N ILE A 129 8.84 -5.12 -2.15
CA ILE A 129 7.94 -6.27 -1.94
C ILE A 129 8.79 -7.54 -2.17
N GLY A 130 9.14 -8.21 -1.07
CA GLY A 130 9.95 -9.44 -1.07
C GLY A 130 11.18 -9.31 -0.18
N SER A 131 11.11 -9.86 1.04
CA SER A 131 12.18 -9.90 2.04
C SER A 131 12.84 -8.53 2.29
N SER A 132 12.43 -7.82 3.35
CA SER A 132 13.19 -6.69 3.86
C SER A 132 14.68 -7.05 3.89
N ALA A 133 15.50 -6.37 3.08
CA ALA A 133 16.92 -6.67 3.06
C ALA A 133 17.45 -6.53 4.49
N LYS A 134 18.13 -7.56 5.00
CA LYS A 134 18.64 -7.61 6.39
C LYS A 134 19.40 -6.34 6.79
N TYR A 135 19.95 -5.62 5.82
CA TYR A 135 20.69 -4.38 6.01
C TYR A 135 20.21 -3.30 5.02
N ASP A 136 20.29 -2.04 5.45
CA ASP A 136 19.96 -0.84 4.65
C ASP A 136 21.02 -0.58 3.57
N TRP A 137 20.99 -1.38 2.51
CA TRP A 137 21.91 -1.26 1.38
C TRP A 137 21.66 0.01 0.56
N ASP A 138 20.42 0.45 0.43
CA ASP A 138 20.05 1.63 -0.34
C ASP A 138 20.53 2.91 0.35
N GLY A 139 20.35 3.00 1.67
CA GLY A 139 20.92 4.07 2.48
C GLY A 139 22.45 4.13 2.39
N MET A 140 23.11 2.96 2.35
CA MET A 140 24.56 2.89 2.13
C MET A 140 24.93 3.46 0.75
N TYR A 141 24.23 3.09 -0.33
CA TYR A 141 24.52 3.64 -1.66
C TYR A 141 24.32 5.15 -1.75
N LEU A 142 23.28 5.69 -1.11
CA LEU A 142 23.07 7.14 -1.05
C LEU A 142 24.22 7.84 -0.29
N ALA A 143 24.63 7.31 0.86
CA ALA A 143 25.75 7.84 1.63
C ALA A 143 27.06 7.77 0.85
N LEU A 144 27.27 6.71 0.06
CA LEU A 144 28.42 6.57 -0.84
C LEU A 144 28.46 7.65 -1.91
N ILE A 145 27.33 7.90 -2.58
CA ILE A 145 27.25 8.91 -3.65
C ILE A 145 27.51 10.30 -3.07
N GLN A 146 26.86 10.66 -1.96
CA GLN A 146 27.07 11.93 -1.28
C GLN A 146 28.52 12.10 -0.85
N ARG A 147 29.11 11.07 -0.21
CA ARG A 147 30.52 11.10 0.14
C ARG A 147 31.39 11.34 -1.08
N VAL A 148 31.23 10.57 -2.15
CA VAL A 148 32.13 10.63 -3.32
C VAL A 148 32.01 11.99 -4.00
N HIS A 149 30.80 12.55 -4.03
CA HIS A 149 30.56 13.92 -4.49
C HIS A 149 31.31 14.95 -3.63
N ASP A 150 31.23 14.85 -2.30
CA ASP A 150 31.75 15.88 -1.39
C ASP A 150 33.25 15.75 -1.10
N GLN A 151 33.78 14.52 -1.09
CA GLN A 151 35.13 14.19 -0.60
C GLN A 151 35.98 13.44 -1.65
N GLY A 152 35.41 13.13 -2.81
CA GLY A 152 36.05 12.31 -3.83
C GLY A 152 36.13 10.82 -3.46
N VAL A 153 36.72 10.04 -4.37
CA VAL A 153 36.92 8.61 -4.20
C VAL A 153 38.07 8.35 -3.21
N PRO A 154 37.89 7.50 -2.18
CA PRO A 154 38.95 7.19 -1.24
C PRO A 154 40.20 6.61 -1.90
N SER A 155 41.35 6.79 -1.25
CA SER A 155 42.65 6.37 -1.77
C SER A 155 42.82 4.84 -1.87
N THR A 156 42.07 4.07 -1.07
CA THR A 156 42.10 2.60 -1.10
C THR A 156 40.71 2.00 -0.94
N GLN A 157 40.52 0.80 -1.51
CA GLN A 157 39.26 0.05 -1.38
C GLN A 157 39.00 -0.34 0.09
N ALA A 158 40.06 -0.63 0.84
CA ALA A 158 39.97 -0.97 2.26
C ALA A 158 39.46 0.21 3.10
N ALA A 159 39.96 1.43 2.85
CA ALA A 159 39.42 2.63 3.49
C ALA A 159 37.93 2.81 3.17
N TRP A 160 37.55 2.57 1.92
CA TRP A 160 36.16 2.70 1.50
C TRP A 160 35.21 1.72 2.20
N VAL A 161 35.62 0.46 2.28
CA VAL A 161 34.87 -0.59 2.99
C VAL A 161 34.78 -0.28 4.48
N GLY A 162 35.89 0.13 5.10
CA GLY A 162 35.93 0.47 6.52
C GLY A 162 35.04 1.66 6.89
N GLU A 163 34.95 2.67 6.02
CA GLU A 163 34.03 3.79 6.20
C GLU A 163 32.56 3.35 6.14
N MET A 164 32.19 2.47 5.20
CA MET A 164 30.82 1.95 5.13
C MET A 164 30.48 1.03 6.29
N GLN A 165 31.45 0.28 6.80
CA GLN A 165 31.26 -0.51 8.00
C GLN A 165 30.99 0.40 9.22
N LYS A 166 31.73 1.50 9.37
CA LYS A 166 31.45 2.51 10.40
C LYS A 166 30.08 3.16 10.22
N TRP A 167 29.69 3.44 8.98
CA TRP A 167 28.37 3.97 8.66
C TRP A 167 27.24 3.03 9.10
N PHE A 168 27.36 1.72 8.82
CA PHE A 168 26.40 0.72 9.29
C PHE A 168 26.35 0.63 10.82
N ILE A 169 27.51 0.65 11.49
CA ILE A 169 27.58 0.64 12.96
C ILE A 169 26.83 1.84 13.55
N ALA A 170 27.04 3.04 13.00
CA ALA A 170 26.42 4.25 13.49
C ALA A 170 24.88 4.29 13.31
N ARG A 171 24.35 3.51 12.36
CA ARG A 171 22.94 3.54 11.96
C ARG A 171 22.15 2.29 12.37
N SER A 172 22.84 1.24 12.83
CA SER A 172 22.21 0.00 13.27
C SER A 172 21.51 0.18 14.62
N LYS A 173 20.19 0.00 14.65
CA LYS A 173 19.37 0.00 15.88
C LYS A 173 19.43 -1.33 16.63
N THR A 174 19.77 -2.41 15.93
CA THR A 174 19.76 -3.80 16.44
C THR A 174 21.15 -4.33 16.75
N GLY A 175 22.21 -3.58 16.42
CA GLY A 175 23.61 -4.01 16.52
C GLY A 175 24.04 -4.99 15.43
N GLU A 176 23.11 -5.43 14.57
CA GLU A 176 23.45 -6.25 13.40
C GLU A 176 24.07 -5.37 12.31
N VAL A 177 25.27 -5.75 11.86
CA VAL A 177 26.06 -5.05 10.85
C VAL A 177 26.60 -6.09 9.87
N PRO A 178 26.57 -5.84 8.54
CA PRO A 178 27.16 -6.76 7.59
C PRO A 178 28.67 -6.90 7.80
N ASP A 179 29.20 -8.10 7.59
CA ASP A 179 30.64 -8.34 7.67
C ASP A 179 31.40 -7.62 6.55
N GLU A 180 32.69 -7.38 6.78
CA GLU A 180 33.56 -6.66 5.85
C GLU A 180 33.57 -7.30 4.46
N ARG A 181 33.52 -8.65 4.41
CA ARG A 181 33.47 -9.42 3.16
C ARG A 181 32.21 -9.12 2.35
N THR A 182 31.05 -9.04 2.99
CA THR A 182 29.78 -8.73 2.32
C THR A 182 29.76 -7.31 1.78
N ILE A 183 30.24 -6.33 2.56
CA ILE A 183 30.35 -4.93 2.13
C ILE A 183 31.32 -4.85 0.94
N ARG A 184 32.51 -5.44 1.06
CA ARG A 184 33.54 -5.43 0.00
C ARG A 184 33.02 -6.01 -1.31
N ARG A 185 32.27 -7.12 -1.27
CA ARG A 185 31.70 -7.73 -2.48
C ARG A 185 30.77 -6.76 -3.23
N ARG A 186 29.99 -5.95 -2.51
CA ARG A 186 29.07 -4.97 -3.12
C ARG A 186 29.79 -3.71 -3.62
N LEU A 187 30.84 -3.27 -2.94
CA LEU A 187 31.59 -2.07 -3.37
C LEU A 187 32.56 -2.36 -4.53
N ASN A 188 32.99 -3.61 -4.72
CA ASN A 188 34.00 -3.96 -5.71
C ASN A 188 33.64 -3.56 -7.17
N PRO A 189 32.41 -3.79 -7.67
CA PRO A 189 32.03 -3.35 -9.01
C PRO A 189 32.12 -1.83 -9.18
N ILE A 190 31.66 -1.07 -8.18
CA ILE A 190 31.68 0.40 -8.19
C ILE A 190 33.13 0.90 -8.13
N TRP A 191 33.97 0.28 -7.31
CA TRP A 191 35.39 0.61 -7.19
C TRP A 191 36.14 0.48 -8.51
N LYS A 192 35.88 -0.61 -9.24
CA LYS A 192 36.47 -0.81 -10.57
C LYS A 192 35.99 0.26 -11.55
N ALA A 193 34.67 0.51 -11.60
CA ALA A 193 34.10 1.50 -12.51
C ALA A 193 34.61 2.93 -12.26
N LEU A 194 34.91 3.30 -11.03
CA LEU A 194 35.43 4.62 -10.68
C LEU A 194 36.94 4.80 -10.93
N ARG A 195 37.70 3.72 -11.09
CA ARG A 195 39.16 3.76 -11.31
C ARG A 195 39.59 3.53 -12.75
N ASP A 196 38.81 2.74 -13.48
CA ASP A 196 38.96 2.59 -14.92
C ASP A 196 37.71 3.15 -15.59
N PRO A 197 37.59 4.49 -15.72
CA PRO A 197 36.56 5.07 -16.57
C PRO A 197 36.82 4.60 -18.00
N CYS A 198 35.80 3.98 -18.63
CA CYS A 198 35.85 3.63 -20.05
C CYS A 198 36.25 4.82 -20.93
#